data_AF-A0A851D636-F1
#
_entry.id   AF-A0A851D636-F1
#
_cell.length_a   1.000
_cell.length_b   1.000
_cell.length_c   1.000
_cell.angle_alpha   90.00
_cell.angle_beta   90.00
_cell.angle_gamma   90.00
#
_symmetry.space_group_name_H-M   'P 1'
#
loop_
_entity.id
_entity.type
_entity.pdbx_description
1 polymer ?
#
loop_
_entity_poly.entity_id
_entity_poly.type
_entity_poly.pdbx_seq_one_letter_code
_entity_poly.pdbx_strand_id
1 'polypeptide(L)'
;QALISGGLAGLARDSSFVAVTRDEMAASSQLETEELEKAAVELLQGREPLWGTKPGSAPQNSSAVSPASPRGLCAATSQKTITATHL
;
A
#
# COMPACT_ATOMS: atom_id res chain seq x y z
N GLN A 1 -9.18 25.64 18.90
CA GLN A 1 -9.52 25.48 20.33
C GLN A 1 -9.94 24.05 20.67
N ALA A 2 -10.96 23.47 20.03
CA ALA A 2 -11.52 22.15 20.35
C ALA A 2 -10.47 21.00 20.43
N LEU A 3 -9.50 20.97 19.51
CA LEU A 3 -8.38 20.01 19.55
C LEU A 3 -7.49 20.17 20.80
N ILE A 4 -7.20 21.41 21.17
CA ILE A 4 -6.27 21.74 22.26
C ILE A 4 -6.92 21.46 23.62
N SER A 5 -8.22 21.74 23.76
CA SER A 5 -8.94 21.59 25.02
C SER A 5 -9.69 20.26 25.19
N GLY A 6 -10.00 19.56 24.09
CA GLY A 6 -10.86 18.37 24.10
C GLY A 6 -10.40 17.22 23.19
N GLY A 7 -9.27 17.38 22.49
CA GLY A 7 -8.71 16.35 21.62
C GLY A 7 -9.62 15.96 20.45
N LEU A 8 -9.36 14.79 19.86
CA LEU A 8 -10.13 14.24 18.73
C LEU A 8 -11.60 13.99 19.11
N ALA A 9 -11.87 13.57 20.36
CA ALA A 9 -13.23 13.37 20.83
C ALA A 9 -14.04 14.68 20.90
N GLY A 10 -13.39 15.78 21.32
CA GLY A 10 -13.99 17.11 21.28
C GLY A 10 -14.28 17.58 19.86
N LEU A 11 -13.39 17.26 18.93
CA LEU A 11 -13.53 17.62 17.52
C LEU A 11 -14.61 16.79 16.80
N ALA A 12 -14.73 15.51 17.11
CA ALA A 12 -15.77 14.63 16.56
C ALA A 12 -17.19 15.02 16.99
N ARG A 13 -17.33 15.83 18.05
CA ARG A 13 -18.61 16.40 18.50
C ARG A 13 -18.96 17.73 17.83
N ASP A 14 -18.01 18.35 17.13
CA ASP A 14 -18.21 19.60 16.42
C ASP A 14 -18.77 19.29 15.02
N SER A 15 -20.05 19.59 14.80
CA SER A 15 -20.75 19.29 13.55
C SER A 15 -20.18 20.05 12.35
N SER A 16 -19.68 21.27 12.56
CA SER A 16 -19.08 22.06 11.48
C SER A 16 -17.77 21.44 11.04
N PHE A 17 -16.94 21.00 11.98
CA PHE A 17 -15.70 20.32 11.67
C PHE A 17 -15.95 19.00 10.93
N VAL A 18 -16.90 18.20 11.41
CA VAL A 18 -17.24 16.92 10.80
C VAL A 18 -17.74 17.11 9.37
N ALA A 19 -18.60 18.10 9.12
CA ALA A 19 -19.10 18.42 7.79
C ALA A 19 -17.96 18.82 6.84
N VAL A 20 -17.13 19.80 7.23
CA VAL A 20 -16.01 20.26 6.40
C VAL A 20 -15.02 19.13 6.11
N THR A 21 -14.71 18.31 7.11
CA THR A 21 -13.76 17.20 6.95
C THR A 21 -14.32 16.12 6.02
N ARG A 22 -15.62 15.83 6.14
CA ARG A 22 -16.32 14.90 5.24
C ARG A 22 -16.29 15.41 3.80
N ASP A 23 -16.64 16.66 3.58
CA ASP A 23 -16.69 17.27 2.24
C ASP A 23 -15.28 17.29 1.60
N GLU A 24 -14.26 17.66 2.38
CA GLU A 24 -12.87 17.66 1.93
C GLU A 24 -12.38 16.24 1.59
N MET A 25 -12.73 15.24 2.40
CA MET A 25 -12.38 13.84 2.13
C MET A 25 -13.10 13.29 0.89
N ALA A 26 -14.37 13.67 0.69
CA ALA A 26 -15.15 13.31 -0.49
C ALA A 26 -14.49 13.89 -1.75
N ALA A 27 -14.18 15.19 -1.72
CA ALA A 27 -13.48 15.88 -2.80
C ALA A 27 -12.08 15.30 -3.08
N SER A 28 -11.29 15.06 -2.03
CA SER A 28 -9.94 14.49 -2.12
C SER A 28 -9.94 13.07 -2.68
N SER A 29 -10.98 12.29 -2.36
CA SER A 29 -11.12 10.91 -2.82
C SER A 29 -11.87 10.81 -4.16
N GLN A 30 -12.41 11.93 -4.66
CA GLN A 30 -13.29 11.97 -5.84
C GLN A 30 -14.52 11.05 -5.69
N LEU A 31 -15.03 10.94 -4.47
CA LEU A 31 -16.19 10.12 -4.13
C LEU A 31 -17.36 11.02 -3.72
N GLU A 32 -18.57 10.56 -4.00
CA GLU A 32 -19.76 11.14 -3.37
C GLU A 32 -19.76 10.82 -1.86
N THR A 33 -20.45 11.67 -1.09
CA THR A 33 -20.45 11.59 0.37
C THR A 33 -20.99 10.25 0.88
N GLU A 34 -22.03 9.72 0.23
CA GLU A 34 -22.65 8.44 0.58
C GLU A 34 -21.72 7.26 0.29
N GLU A 35 -20.97 7.33 -0.81
CA GLU A 35 -19.99 6.30 -1.18
C GLU A 35 -18.78 6.31 -0.24
N LEU A 36 -18.30 7.50 0.11
CA LEU A 36 -17.26 7.67 1.12
C LEU A 36 -17.67 7.08 2.48
N GLU A 37 -18.90 7.36 2.93
CA GLU A 37 -19.42 6.84 4.20
C GLU A 37 -19.51 5.31 4.17
N LYS A 38 -20.02 4.73 3.07
CA LYS A 38 -20.04 3.28 2.88
C LYS A 38 -18.64 2.67 2.92
N ALA A 39 -17.66 3.25 2.22
CA ALA A 39 -16.29 2.77 2.21
C ALA A 39 -15.64 2.86 3.61
N ALA A 40 -15.87 3.95 4.34
CA ALA A 40 -15.38 4.11 5.71
C ALA A 40 -15.97 3.05 6.65
N VAL A 41 -17.26 2.76 6.52
CA VAL A 41 -17.94 1.72 7.31
C VAL A 41 -17.37 0.33 7.01
N GLU A 42 -17.13 -0.01 5.74
CA GLU A 42 -16.49 -1.28 5.35
C GLU A 42 -15.07 -1.42 5.91
N LEU A 43 -14.29 -0.33 5.93
CA LEU A 43 -12.95 -0.32 6.54
C LEU A 43 -13.00 -0.55 8.06
N LEU A 44 -13.96 0.08 8.75
CA LEU A 44 -14.14 -0.05 10.21
C LEU A 44 -14.62 -1.43 10.62
N GLN A 45 -15.48 -2.07 9.82
CA GLN A 45 -15.94 -3.44 10.05
C GLN A 45 -14.84 -4.48 9.78
N GLY A 46 -13.70 -4.05 9.24
CA GLY A 46 -12.66 -4.92 8.75
C GLY A 46 -13.02 -5.41 7.36
N ARG A 47 -12.13 -5.17 6.39
CA ARG A 47 -12.21 -5.84 5.10
C ARG A 47 -12.12 -7.34 5.37
N GLU A 48 -13.17 -8.10 5.05
CA GLU A 48 -13.04 -9.56 4.93
C GLU A 48 -11.76 -9.84 4.13
N PRO A 49 -10.82 -10.64 4.65
CA PRO A 49 -9.62 -10.95 3.90
C PRO A 49 -10.07 -11.47 2.55
N LEU A 50 -9.52 -10.90 1.48
CA LEU A 50 -9.78 -11.32 0.10
C LEU A 50 -9.22 -12.74 -0.07
N TRP A 51 -9.88 -13.73 0.53
CA TRP A 51 -9.53 -15.15 0.51
C TRP A 51 -10.00 -15.72 -0.82
N GLY A 52 -9.45 -15.19 -1.90
CA GLY A 52 -9.88 -15.48 -3.26
C GLY A 52 -8.82 -15.21 -4.32
N THR A 53 -7.75 -14.45 -4.02
CA THR A 53 -6.59 -14.40 -4.92
C THR A 53 -5.63 -15.50 -4.51
N LYS A 54 -5.83 -16.68 -5.11
CA LYS A 54 -4.82 -17.75 -5.16
C LYS A 54 -3.47 -17.10 -5.52
N PRO A 55 -2.43 -17.15 -4.67
CA PRO A 55 -1.10 -16.70 -5.04
C PRO A 55 -0.53 -17.73 -6.01
N GLY A 56 -0.77 -17.50 -7.30
CA GLY A 56 -0.46 -18.49 -8.34
C GLY A 56 -0.92 -18.05 -9.72
N SER A 57 -0.67 -16.80 -10.07
CA SER A 57 -0.70 -16.34 -11.46
C SER A 57 0.25 -15.15 -11.54
N ALA A 58 1.52 -15.45 -11.78
CA ALA A 58 2.48 -14.43 -12.19
C ALA A 58 2.06 -13.91 -13.58
N PRO A 59 2.27 -12.62 -13.89
CA PRO A 59 2.05 -12.10 -15.23
C PRO A 59 2.88 -12.92 -16.22
N GLN A 60 2.23 -13.46 -17.24
CA GLN A 60 2.89 -14.20 -18.31
C GLN A 60 3.81 -13.24 -19.08
N ASN A 61 5.07 -13.20 -18.67
CA ASN A 61 6.14 -12.66 -19.49
C ASN A 61 6.36 -13.64 -20.63
N SER A 62 5.59 -13.44 -21.71
CA SER A 62 5.85 -14.03 -23.01
C SER A 62 7.19 -13.50 -23.53
N SER A 63 8.25 -14.28 -23.39
CA SER A 63 9.27 -14.37 -24.44
C SER A 63 9.99 -15.71 -24.37
N ALA A 64 9.97 -16.37 -25.51
CA ALA A 64 10.43 -17.72 -25.77
C ALA A 64 11.96 -17.87 -25.65
N VAL A 65 12.40 -19.10 -25.35
CA VAL A 65 13.29 -19.96 -26.16
C VAL A 65 14.07 -20.91 -25.23
N SER A 66 13.80 -22.21 -25.37
CA SER A 66 14.70 -23.28 -24.91
C SER A 66 15.97 -23.28 -25.76
N PRO A 67 17.13 -23.67 -25.20
CA PRO A 67 17.58 -25.01 -25.59
C PRO A 67 18.18 -25.81 -24.44
N ALA A 68 18.13 -27.12 -24.66
CA ALA A 68 18.73 -28.17 -23.85
C ALA A 68 20.26 -28.11 -23.82
N SER A 69 20.88 -28.36 -22.66
CA SER A 69 21.79 -29.50 -22.41
C SER A 69 22.49 -29.40 -21.04
N PRO A 70 22.85 -30.53 -20.41
CA PRO A 70 23.29 -30.62 -19.01
C PRO A 70 24.82 -30.69 -18.86
N ARG A 71 25.26 -30.66 -17.60
CA ARG A 71 26.58 -31.04 -17.02
C ARG A 71 27.38 -29.86 -16.48
N GLY A 72 27.66 -29.95 -15.19
CA GLY A 72 28.58 -29.06 -14.49
C GLY A 72 30.01 -29.23 -14.98
N LEU A 73 30.84 -28.25 -14.60
CA LEU A 73 32.24 -28.35 -14.19
C LEU A 73 32.80 -26.92 -14.05
N CYS A 74 33.34 -26.67 -12.87
CA CYS A 74 34.58 -25.93 -12.61
C CYS A 74 34.73 -24.43 -12.97
N ALA A 75 34.87 -23.66 -11.89
CA ALA A 75 36.01 -22.80 -11.55
C ALA A 75 36.04 -21.31 -11.99
N ALA A 76 36.45 -20.51 -10.98
CA ALA A 76 37.01 -19.14 -10.99
C ALA A 76 36.02 -17.99 -11.36
N THR A 77 35.89 -16.95 -10.54
CA THR A 77 36.90 -15.89 -10.36
C THR A 77 36.51 -15.01 -9.17
N SER A 78 37.45 -14.73 -8.26
CA SER A 78 38.21 -13.47 -8.13
C SER A 78 37.52 -12.43 -7.25
N GLN A 79 37.90 -12.42 -5.96
CA GLN A 79 37.53 -11.37 -5.02
C GLN A 79 38.37 -10.11 -5.30
N LYS A 80 37.74 -8.94 -5.44
CA LYS A 80 38.44 -7.66 -5.43
C LYS A 80 37.80 -6.69 -4.45
N THR A 81 38.55 -6.46 -3.37
CA THR A 81 38.40 -5.48 -2.30
C THR A 81 38.36 -4.05 -2.83
N ILE A 82 37.49 -3.20 -2.27
CA ILE A 82 37.52 -1.74 -2.45
C ILE A 82 37.70 -1.11 -1.06
N THR A 83 38.82 -0.43 -0.89
CA THR A 83 39.21 0.30 0.34
C THR A 83 38.62 1.71 0.31
N ALA A 84 38.04 2.14 1.43
CA ALA A 84 37.59 3.50 1.66
C ALA A 84 38.75 4.39 2.12
N THR A 85 38.94 5.54 1.47
CA THR A 85 39.86 6.60 1.91
C THR A 85 39.03 7.79 2.38
N HIS A 86 39.25 8.19 3.63
CA HIS A 86 38.64 9.35 4.27
C HIS A 86 39.73 10.40 4.46
N LEU A 87 39.49 11.63 4.01
CA LEU A 87 40.06 12.88 4.53
C LEU A 87 39.04 13.99 4.33
#